data_AF-A0A2U1KNK5-F1
#
_entry.id   AF-A0A2U1KNK5-F1
#
_cell.length_a   1.000
_cell.length_b   1.000
_cell.length_c   1.000
_cell.angle_alpha   90.00
_cell.angle_beta   90.00
_cell.angle_gamma   90.00
#
_symmetry.space_group_name_H-M   'P 1'
#
loop_
_entity.id
_entity.type
_entity.pdbx_description
1 polymer ?
#
loop_
_entity_poly.entity_id
_entity_poly.type
_entity_poly.pdbx_seq_one_letter_code
_entity_poly.pdbx_strand_id
1 'polypeptide(L)'
;MNWLWLLIQGLLCCIDETMLNGLHVSSIMSRGLSDEIYNSINSNDTAYGLWKDLERQMRGAEVGQRIQQTYTVWNYMAFYAKPNEKIEDSYLPFNKLINEMNRQKLKRTNIELNIQFLQSLQPKWKHFSIAIIQNQDLNKLDINNSFDLLKRNQKEVNEIRDGFVSQLHSFWYLSCPRTVQTSCRREMRNWMKKAFVVVREAAKRKLSVGNTTIFCISTLTFDTMSRRQCAGSKILVLLE
;
A
#
# COMPACT_ATOMS: atom_id res chain seq x y z
N MET A 1 -9.45 -27.90 10.26
CA MET A 1 -10.92 -27.68 10.29
C MET A 1 -11.72 -28.83 9.65
N ASN A 2 -11.18 -29.64 8.72
CA ASN A 2 -11.91 -30.81 8.18
C ASN A 2 -12.26 -31.91 9.19
N TRP A 3 -11.44 -32.12 10.22
CA TRP A 3 -11.68 -33.19 11.19
C TRP A 3 -12.91 -32.97 12.09
N LEU A 4 -13.23 -31.71 12.42
CA LEU A 4 -14.44 -31.39 13.19
C LEU A 4 -15.70 -31.62 12.34
N TRP A 5 -15.63 -31.29 11.05
CA TRP A 5 -16.71 -31.49 10.09
C TRP A 5 -17.00 -32.98 9.87
N LEU A 6 -15.95 -33.81 9.77
CA LEU A 6 -16.06 -35.27 9.68
C LEU A 6 -16.53 -35.92 10.98
N LEU A 7 -16.09 -35.44 12.15
CA LEU A 7 -16.59 -35.88 13.45
C LEU A 7 -18.08 -35.58 13.62
N ILE A 8 -18.53 -34.39 13.22
CA ILE A 8 -19.93 -33.99 13.36
C ILE A 8 -20.82 -34.68 12.29
N GLN A 9 -20.33 -34.88 11.07
CA GLN A 9 -21.02 -35.73 10.08
C GLN A 9 -21.13 -37.18 10.54
N GLY A 10 -20.08 -37.74 11.16
CA GLY A 10 -20.12 -39.06 11.76
C GLY A 10 -21.15 -39.16 12.89
N LEU A 11 -21.22 -38.15 13.76
CA LEU A 11 -22.21 -38.08 14.84
C LEU A 11 -23.65 -37.90 14.30
N LEU A 12 -23.86 -37.10 13.25
CA LEU A 12 -25.16 -36.91 12.60
C LEU A 12 -25.63 -38.16 11.85
N CYS A 13 -24.72 -38.96 11.29
CA CYS A 13 -25.06 -40.23 10.62
C CYS A 13 -25.52 -41.30 11.61
N CYS A 14 -25.17 -41.16 12.90
CA CYS A 14 -25.60 -42.05 13.98
C CYS A 14 -26.88 -41.58 14.71
N ILE A 15 -27.41 -40.40 14.37
CA ILE A 15 -28.67 -39.89 14.94
C ILE A 15 -29.75 -40.07 13.89
N ASP A 16 -30.53 -41.15 14.04
CA ASP A 16 -31.75 -41.37 13.27
C ASP A 16 -32.67 -40.14 13.42
N GLU A 17 -33.24 -39.61 12.32
CA GLU A 17 -34.08 -38.39 12.28
C GLU A 17 -35.29 -38.48 13.24
N THR A 18 -35.57 -39.67 13.77
CA THR A 18 -36.67 -40.01 14.67
C THR A 18 -36.30 -40.03 16.17
N MET A 19 -35.02 -39.92 16.55
CA MET A 19 -34.57 -40.21 17.93
C MET A 19 -34.28 -38.98 18.83
N LEU A 20 -34.16 -37.77 18.30
CA LEU A 20 -34.04 -36.56 19.14
C LEU A 20 -35.09 -35.51 18.79
N ASN A 21 -36.10 -35.37 19.65
CA ASN A 21 -37.01 -34.22 19.64
C ASN A 21 -36.19 -32.92 19.77
N GLY A 22 -36.62 -31.83 19.13
CA GLY A 22 -35.84 -30.59 19.05
C GLY A 22 -35.40 -30.00 20.40
N LEU A 23 -36.15 -30.27 21.47
CA LEU A 23 -35.78 -29.91 22.85
C LEU A 23 -34.49 -30.61 23.33
N HIS A 24 -34.27 -31.87 22.95
CA HIS A 24 -33.09 -32.63 23.37
C HIS A 24 -31.84 -32.13 22.64
N VAL A 25 -31.94 -31.84 21.34
CA VAL A 25 -30.87 -31.23 20.54
C VAL A 25 -30.54 -29.83 21.03
N SER A 26 -31.56 -29.04 21.35
CA SER A 26 -31.40 -27.70 21.91
C SER A 26 -30.60 -27.72 23.23
N SER A 27 -30.85 -28.69 24.12
CA SER A 27 -30.07 -28.84 25.38
C SER A 27 -28.62 -29.33 25.18
N ILE A 28 -28.34 -30.04 24.09
CA ILE A 28 -26.98 -30.49 23.76
C ILE A 28 -26.20 -29.33 23.15
N MET A 29 -26.82 -28.58 22.24
CA MET A 29 -26.21 -27.42 21.58
C MET A 29 -25.90 -26.29 22.57
N SER A 30 -26.79 -26.01 23.54
CA SER A 30 -26.56 -24.98 24.55
C SER A 30 -25.38 -25.27 25.49
N ARG A 31 -24.97 -26.55 25.62
CA ARG A 31 -23.76 -26.94 26.38
C ARG A 31 -22.47 -26.85 25.56
N GLY A 32 -22.57 -26.90 24.23
CA GLY A 32 -21.43 -26.94 23.32
C GLY A 32 -21.14 -25.63 22.58
N LEU A 33 -22.11 -24.72 22.49
CA LEU A 33 -22.01 -23.43 21.81
C LEU A 33 -21.98 -22.28 22.83
N SER A 34 -21.45 -21.12 22.43
CA SER A 34 -21.57 -19.91 23.25
C SER A 34 -23.02 -19.40 23.25
N ASP A 35 -23.42 -18.72 24.33
CA ASP A 35 -24.76 -18.14 24.47
C ASP A 35 -25.12 -17.23 23.29
N GLU A 36 -24.15 -16.47 22.76
CA GLU A 36 -24.34 -15.59 21.61
C GLU A 36 -24.71 -16.37 20.33
N ILE A 37 -23.97 -17.45 20.03
CA ILE A 37 -24.23 -18.27 18.84
C ILE A 37 -25.54 -19.02 19.01
N TYR A 38 -25.78 -19.63 20.17
CA TYR A 38 -27.00 -20.37 20.46
C TYR A 38 -28.25 -19.47 20.36
N ASN A 39 -28.25 -18.28 20.97
CA ASN A 39 -29.37 -17.35 20.90
C ASN A 39 -29.65 -16.87 19.47
N SER A 40 -28.63 -16.80 18.60
CA SER A 40 -28.81 -16.43 17.19
C SER A 40 -29.42 -17.52 16.30
N ILE A 41 -29.40 -18.79 16.72
CA ILE A 41 -29.94 -19.93 15.96
C ILE A 41 -31.21 -20.55 16.57
N ASN A 42 -31.49 -20.30 17.86
CA ASN A 42 -32.58 -20.92 18.63
C ASN A 42 -34.00 -20.43 18.24
N SER A 43 -34.16 -19.79 17.08
CA SER A 43 -35.47 -19.44 16.51
C SER A 43 -36.21 -20.63 15.91
N ASN A 44 -35.56 -21.80 15.80
CA ASN A 44 -36.17 -23.01 15.26
C ASN A 44 -36.33 -24.08 16.34
N ASP A 45 -37.50 -24.71 16.39
CA ASP A 45 -37.82 -25.76 17.38
C ASP A 45 -37.42 -27.16 16.91
N THR A 46 -36.88 -27.31 15.70
CA THR A 46 -36.47 -28.60 15.13
C THR A 46 -34.96 -28.75 15.14
N ALA A 47 -34.50 -29.97 15.46
CA ALA A 47 -33.09 -30.33 15.40
C ALA A 47 -32.46 -29.99 14.04
N TYR A 48 -33.17 -30.30 12.95
CA TYR A 48 -32.76 -30.00 11.59
C TYR A 48 -32.65 -28.49 11.31
N GLY A 49 -33.64 -27.70 11.75
CA GLY A 49 -33.62 -26.24 11.59
C GLY A 49 -32.48 -25.56 12.34
N LEU A 50 -32.25 -25.96 13.60
CA LEU A 50 -31.11 -25.49 14.40
C LEU A 50 -29.77 -25.79 13.72
N TRP A 51 -29.60 -27.02 13.21
CA TRP A 51 -28.41 -27.42 12.48
C TRP A 51 -28.20 -26.62 11.19
N LYS A 52 -29.26 -26.41 10.39
CA LYS A 52 -29.19 -25.64 9.15
C LYS A 52 -28.83 -24.19 9.37
N ASP A 53 -29.34 -23.57 10.44
CA ASP A 53 -29.03 -22.18 10.77
C ASP A 53 -27.60 -22.03 11.30
N LEU A 54 -27.13 -22.95 12.13
CA LEU A 54 -25.72 -23.01 12.56
C LEU A 54 -24.78 -23.21 11.37
N GLU A 55 -25.11 -24.13 10.46
CA GLU A 55 -24.36 -24.35 9.22
C GLU A 55 -24.29 -23.07 8.38
N ARG A 56 -25.42 -22.37 8.21
CA ARG A 56 -25.49 -21.09 7.47
C ARG A 56 -24.62 -20.01 8.12
N GLN A 57 -24.66 -19.88 9.44
CA GLN A 57 -23.88 -18.88 10.17
C GLN A 57 -22.37 -19.17 10.09
N MET A 58 -21.96 -20.43 10.25
CA MET A 58 -20.55 -20.83 10.09
C MET A 58 -20.06 -20.58 8.67
N ARG A 59 -20.86 -20.91 7.65
CA ARG A 59 -20.54 -20.59 6.24
C ARG A 59 -20.41 -19.08 6.02
N GLY A 60 -21.30 -18.28 6.61
CA GLY A 60 -21.24 -16.81 6.56
C GLY A 60 -19.94 -16.26 7.17
N ALA A 61 -19.54 -16.78 8.34
CA ALA A 61 -18.29 -16.39 9.00
C ALA A 61 -17.06 -16.76 8.16
N GLU A 62 -17.04 -17.95 7.53
CA GLU A 62 -15.96 -18.39 6.66
C GLU A 62 -15.84 -17.51 5.39
N VAL A 63 -16.98 -17.13 4.78
CA VAL A 63 -17.01 -16.19 3.65
C VAL A 63 -16.50 -14.82 4.08
N GLY A 64 -16.95 -14.30 5.23
CA GLY A 64 -16.46 -13.04 5.79
C GLY A 64 -14.95 -13.04 6.04
N GLN A 65 -14.42 -14.14 6.59
CA GLN A 65 -12.98 -14.32 6.80
C GLN A 65 -12.21 -14.33 5.46
N ARG A 66 -12.69 -15.06 4.46
CA ARG A 66 -12.08 -15.07 3.12
C ARG A 66 -12.05 -13.68 2.49
N ILE A 67 -13.16 -12.95 2.56
CA ILE A 67 -13.25 -11.58 2.04
C ILE A 67 -12.21 -10.68 2.73
N GLN A 68 -12.10 -10.73 4.06
CA GLN A 68 -11.10 -9.97 4.79
C GLN A 68 -9.66 -10.33 4.38
N GLN A 69 -9.35 -11.63 4.25
CA GLN A 69 -8.05 -12.08 3.76
C GLN A 69 -7.75 -11.55 2.35
N THR A 70 -8.74 -11.59 1.44
CA THR A 70 -8.62 -11.04 0.10
C THR A 70 -8.29 -9.55 0.12
N TYR A 71 -8.98 -8.75 0.94
CA TYR A 71 -8.68 -7.32 1.07
C TYR A 71 -7.30 -7.05 1.64
N THR A 72 -6.88 -7.81 2.66
CA THR A 72 -5.54 -7.66 3.25
C THR A 72 -4.44 -7.99 2.24
N VAL A 73 -4.57 -9.09 1.49
CA VAL A 73 -3.62 -9.44 0.40
C VAL A 73 -3.62 -8.38 -0.70
N TRP A 74 -4.80 -7.88 -1.08
CA TRP A 74 -4.88 -6.82 -2.07
C TRP A 74 -4.16 -5.56 -1.59
N ASN A 75 -4.47 -5.05 -0.39
CA ASN A 75 -3.80 -3.87 0.16
C ASN A 75 -2.27 -4.03 0.26
N TYR A 76 -1.78 -5.23 0.58
CA TYR A 76 -0.36 -5.56 0.56
C TYR A 76 0.24 -5.46 -0.85
N MET A 77 -0.37 -6.10 -1.85
CA MET A 77 0.10 -6.06 -3.24
C MET A 77 -0.01 -4.66 -3.85
N ALA A 78 -1.04 -3.89 -3.46
CA ALA A 78 -1.31 -2.53 -3.88
C ALA A 78 -0.39 -1.49 -3.22
N PHE A 79 0.42 -1.90 -2.25
CA PHE A 79 1.09 -0.96 -1.37
C PHE A 79 2.04 -0.06 -2.17
N TYR A 80 1.93 1.25 -1.97
CA TYR A 80 2.84 2.25 -2.52
C TYR A 80 3.04 3.40 -1.54
N ALA A 81 4.30 3.82 -1.37
CA ALA A 81 4.66 4.98 -0.58
C ALA A 81 4.07 6.26 -1.20
N LYS A 82 3.38 7.08 -0.39
CA LYS A 82 2.76 8.29 -0.95
C LYS A 82 3.82 9.34 -1.26
N PRO A 83 3.53 10.28 -2.17
CA PRO A 83 4.48 11.34 -2.51
C PRO A 83 4.87 12.20 -1.31
N ASN A 84 6.17 12.55 -1.21
CA ASN A 84 6.72 13.50 -0.23
C ASN A 84 6.71 13.04 1.23
N GLU A 85 6.24 11.83 1.51
CA GLU A 85 6.35 11.21 2.83
C GLU A 85 7.82 10.88 3.18
N LYS A 86 8.10 10.85 4.48
CA LYS A 86 9.35 10.30 5.03
C LYS A 86 9.32 8.78 4.92
N ILE A 87 10.47 8.11 5.07
CA ILE A 87 10.49 6.64 4.98
C ILE A 87 9.73 6.00 6.12
N GLU A 88 9.76 6.61 7.30
CA GLU A 88 8.99 6.22 8.49
C GLU A 88 7.48 6.17 8.19
N ASP A 89 6.97 7.20 7.53
CA ASP A 89 5.53 7.34 7.22
C ASP A 89 5.05 6.24 6.27
N SER A 90 5.94 5.71 5.42
CA SER A 90 5.65 4.59 4.54
C SER A 90 5.87 3.23 5.21
N TYR A 91 6.86 3.12 6.10
CA TYR A 91 7.16 1.86 6.78
C TYR A 91 6.08 1.46 7.79
N LEU A 92 5.55 2.40 8.59
CA LEU A 92 4.56 2.07 9.63
C LEU A 92 3.29 1.40 9.06
N PRO A 93 2.64 1.91 7.99
CA PRO A 93 1.50 1.24 7.38
C PRO A 93 1.86 -0.12 6.77
N PHE A 94 3.05 -0.25 6.18
CA PHE A 94 3.50 -1.52 5.60
C PHE A 94 3.68 -2.59 6.69
N ASN A 95 4.32 -2.24 7.80
CA ASN A 95 4.49 -3.15 8.93
C ASN A 95 3.14 -3.52 9.57
N LYS A 96 2.18 -2.60 9.58
CA LYS A 96 0.80 -2.89 10.00
C LYS A 96 0.16 -3.97 9.11
N LEU A 97 0.29 -3.87 7.78
CA LEU A 97 -0.22 -4.87 6.84
C LEU A 97 0.42 -6.25 7.07
N ILE A 98 1.73 -6.31 7.34
CA ILE A 98 2.43 -7.55 7.69
C ILE A 98 1.82 -8.19 8.95
N ASN A 99 1.60 -7.38 9.99
CA ASN A 99 1.01 -7.85 11.24
C ASN A 99 -0.43 -8.35 11.05
N GLU A 100 -1.23 -7.67 10.24
CA GLU A 100 -2.59 -8.11 9.88
C GLU A 100 -2.57 -9.44 9.11
N MET A 101 -1.69 -9.59 8.11
CA MET A 101 -1.50 -10.84 7.38
C MET A 101 -1.08 -11.98 8.30
N ASN A 102 -0.13 -11.74 9.21
CA ASN A 102 0.34 -12.74 10.17
C ASN A 102 -0.79 -13.24 11.09
N ARG A 103 -1.66 -12.33 11.57
CA ARG A 103 -2.86 -12.69 12.37
C ARG A 103 -3.83 -13.57 11.58
N GLN A 104 -3.95 -13.32 10.27
CA GLN A 104 -4.79 -14.08 9.36
C GLN A 104 -4.12 -15.36 8.81
N LYS A 105 -2.93 -15.72 9.31
CA LYS A 105 -2.11 -16.87 8.87
C LYS A 105 -1.67 -16.79 7.40
N LEU A 106 -1.61 -15.59 6.83
CA LEU A 106 -1.14 -15.30 5.47
C LEU A 106 0.37 -14.99 5.49
N LYS A 107 1.18 -15.95 5.95
CA LYS A 107 2.63 -15.75 6.08
C LYS A 107 3.29 -15.54 4.73
N ARG A 108 4.23 -14.59 4.68
CA ARG A 108 5.12 -14.34 3.55
C ARG A 108 6.57 -14.56 3.98
N THR A 109 7.41 -14.91 3.03
CA THR A 109 8.85 -15.04 3.23
C THR A 109 9.48 -13.65 3.39
N ASN A 110 10.63 -13.57 4.08
CA ASN A 110 11.37 -12.33 4.22
C ASN A 110 11.73 -11.71 2.86
N ILE A 111 12.10 -12.54 1.89
CA ILE A 111 12.43 -12.07 0.54
C ILE A 111 11.22 -11.42 -0.15
N GLU A 112 10.03 -12.01 -0.06
CA GLU A 112 8.80 -11.42 -0.61
C GLU A 112 8.49 -10.06 0.04
N LEU A 113 8.57 -9.99 1.37
CA LEU A 113 8.30 -8.76 2.12
C LEU A 113 9.28 -7.63 1.77
N ASN A 114 10.58 -7.95 1.70
CA ASN A 114 11.62 -6.99 1.37
C ASN A 114 11.50 -6.49 -0.07
N ILE A 115 11.31 -7.40 -1.04
CA ILE A 115 11.15 -7.00 -2.45
C ILE A 115 9.92 -6.10 -2.60
N GLN A 116 8.78 -6.49 -2.03
CA GLN A 116 7.56 -5.68 -2.09
C GLN A 116 7.80 -4.29 -1.49
N PHE A 117 8.34 -4.21 -0.27
CA PHE A 117 8.60 -2.93 0.37
C PHE A 117 9.52 -2.03 -0.45
N LEU A 118 10.68 -2.57 -0.87
CA LEU A 118 11.72 -1.81 -1.58
C LEU A 118 11.26 -1.32 -2.96
N GLN A 119 10.38 -2.06 -3.64
CA GLN A 119 9.79 -1.68 -4.93
C GLN A 119 8.66 -0.65 -4.79
N SER A 120 7.94 -0.68 -3.67
CA SER A 120 6.85 0.25 -3.36
C SER A 120 7.31 1.65 -2.92
N LEU A 121 8.61 1.84 -2.70
CA LEU A 121 9.17 3.13 -2.27
C LEU A 121 9.19 4.18 -3.38
N GLN A 122 9.22 5.45 -2.96
CA GLN A 122 9.36 6.57 -3.89
C GLN A 122 10.70 6.52 -4.66
N PRO A 123 10.77 7.06 -5.90
CA PRO A 123 11.97 6.99 -6.74
C PRO A 123 13.28 7.50 -6.10
N LYS A 124 13.21 8.45 -5.16
CA LYS A 124 14.37 8.96 -4.41
C LYS A 124 15.11 7.87 -3.62
N TRP A 125 14.44 6.77 -3.30
CA TRP A 125 15.00 5.62 -2.57
C TRP A 125 15.56 4.54 -3.49
N LYS A 126 15.35 4.63 -4.81
CA LYS A 126 15.62 3.53 -5.76
C LYS A 126 17.07 3.04 -5.73
N HIS A 127 18.04 3.96 -5.64
CA HIS A 127 19.46 3.59 -5.59
C HIS A 127 19.77 2.76 -4.34
N PHE A 128 19.27 3.19 -3.18
CA PHE A 128 19.41 2.47 -1.91
C PHE A 128 18.66 1.13 -1.92
N SER A 129 17.46 1.07 -2.49
CA SER A 129 16.72 -0.18 -2.67
C SER A 129 17.51 -1.21 -3.47
N ILE A 130 18.11 -0.79 -4.60
CA ILE A 130 18.95 -1.67 -5.43
C ILE A 130 20.18 -2.13 -4.65
N ALA A 131 20.84 -1.23 -3.93
CA ALA A 131 22.00 -1.57 -3.12
C ALA A 131 21.67 -2.61 -2.03
N ILE A 132 20.50 -2.52 -1.38
CA ILE A 132 20.05 -3.53 -0.42
C ILE A 132 19.80 -4.87 -1.12
N ILE A 133 19.09 -4.86 -2.25
CA ILE A 133 18.78 -6.09 -3.01
C ILE A 133 20.05 -6.82 -3.46
N GLN A 134 21.09 -6.09 -3.86
CA GLN A 134 22.34 -6.67 -4.37
C GLN A 134 23.29 -7.12 -3.27
N ASN A 135 23.35 -6.38 -2.16
CA ASN A 135 24.40 -6.57 -1.15
C ASN A 135 23.92 -7.26 0.13
N GLN A 136 22.63 -7.58 0.27
CA GLN A 136 22.07 -8.22 1.45
C GLN A 136 21.43 -9.56 1.12
N ASP A 137 21.49 -10.51 2.06
CA ASP A 137 20.73 -11.76 1.97
C ASP A 137 19.27 -11.51 2.37
N LEU A 138 18.42 -11.25 1.38
CA LEU A 138 17.00 -10.93 1.58
C LEU A 138 16.20 -12.05 2.27
N ASN A 139 16.68 -13.30 2.26
CA ASN A 139 16.01 -14.39 2.97
C ASN A 139 16.20 -14.30 4.48
N LYS A 140 17.36 -13.79 4.93
CA LYS A 140 17.69 -13.62 6.35
C LYS A 140 17.42 -12.21 6.86
N LEU A 141 17.27 -11.24 5.97
CA LEU A 141 17.02 -9.85 6.32
C LEU A 141 15.57 -9.68 6.79
N ASP A 142 15.38 -9.42 8.09
CA ASP A 142 14.08 -8.99 8.61
C ASP A 142 13.67 -7.62 8.06
N ILE A 143 12.37 -7.38 7.91
CA ILE A 143 11.85 -6.13 7.34
C ILE A 143 12.28 -4.89 8.14
N ASN A 144 12.45 -5.03 9.46
CA ASN A 144 12.91 -3.94 10.32
C ASN A 144 14.37 -3.58 10.03
N ASN A 145 15.21 -4.59 9.79
CA ASN A 145 16.62 -4.38 9.43
C ASN A 145 16.74 -3.70 8.04
N SER A 146 15.88 -4.07 7.10
CA SER A 146 15.79 -3.41 5.78
C SER A 146 15.40 -1.93 5.91
N PHE A 147 14.43 -1.64 6.77
CA PHE A 147 14.05 -0.26 7.11
C PHE A 147 15.21 0.51 7.74
N ASP A 148 15.95 -0.08 8.69
CA ASP A 148 17.09 0.57 9.33
C ASP A 148 18.22 0.87 8.33
N LEU A 149 18.48 -0.03 7.38
CA LEU A 149 19.44 0.20 6.30
C LEU A 149 19.06 1.42 5.44
N LEU A 150 17.78 1.56 5.10
CA LEU A 150 17.30 2.74 4.38
C LEU A 150 17.45 4.01 5.25
N LYS A 151 17.05 3.93 6.52
CA LYS A 151 17.05 5.06 7.44
C LYS A 151 18.45 5.67 7.65
N ARG A 152 19.51 4.84 7.64
CA ARG A 152 20.90 5.33 7.71
C ARG A 152 21.26 6.28 6.56
N ASN A 153 20.65 6.11 5.40
CA ASN A 153 20.90 6.90 4.20
C ASN A 153 19.97 8.13 4.08
N GLN A 154 19.20 8.45 5.13
CA GLN A 154 18.21 9.54 5.10
C GLN A 154 18.84 10.91 4.79
N LYS A 155 20.06 11.16 5.28
CA LYS A 155 20.80 12.40 5.02
C LYS A 155 21.13 12.55 3.53
N GLU A 156 21.71 11.52 2.93
CA GLU A 156 22.08 11.51 1.51
C GLU A 156 20.86 11.66 0.60
N VAL A 157 19.75 11.00 0.92
CA VAL A 157 18.47 11.18 0.20
C VAL A 157 17.97 12.63 0.25
N ASN A 158 18.15 13.31 1.39
CA ASN A 158 17.78 14.71 1.52
C ASN A 158 18.71 15.63 0.72
N GLU A 159 20.01 15.34 0.70
CA GLU A 159 21.00 16.09 -0.09
C GLU A 159 20.75 15.96 -1.60
N ILE A 160 20.38 14.78 -2.10
CA ILE A 160 19.99 14.59 -3.51
C ILE A 160 18.80 15.48 -3.87
N ARG A 161 17.79 15.56 -2.97
CA ARG A 161 16.63 16.44 -3.16
C ARG A 161 17.05 17.91 -3.18
N ASP A 162 17.87 18.32 -2.22
CA ASP A 162 18.25 19.72 -2.04
C ASP A 162 19.23 20.19 -3.12
N GLY A 163 20.10 19.30 -3.61
CA GLY A 163 20.99 19.54 -4.76
C GLY A 163 20.22 19.76 -6.06
N PHE A 164 19.20 18.95 -6.33
CA PHE A 164 18.32 19.16 -7.48
C PHE A 164 17.57 20.51 -7.41
N VAL A 165 17.05 20.86 -6.22
CA VAL A 165 16.40 22.16 -5.99
C VAL A 165 17.38 23.32 -6.18
N SER A 166 18.61 23.16 -5.70
CA SER A 166 19.67 24.17 -5.83
C SER A 166 20.09 24.38 -7.29
N GLN A 167 20.21 23.31 -8.08
CA GLN A 167 20.49 23.41 -9.52
C GLN A 167 19.37 24.14 -10.27
N LEU A 168 18.11 23.83 -9.98
CA LEU A 168 16.97 24.55 -10.55
C LEU A 168 16.95 26.03 -10.15
N HIS A 169 17.30 26.32 -8.90
CA HIS A 169 17.39 27.68 -8.40
C HIS A 169 18.50 28.48 -9.10
N SER A 170 19.71 27.93 -9.21
CA SER A 170 20.82 28.56 -9.92
C SER A 170 20.54 28.75 -11.41
N PHE A 171 19.94 27.77 -12.08
CA PHE A 171 19.53 27.88 -13.48
C PHE A 171 18.57 29.07 -13.68
N TRP A 172 17.56 29.23 -12.80
CA TRP A 172 16.64 30.37 -12.87
C TRP A 172 17.34 31.72 -12.67
N TYR A 173 18.25 31.82 -11.70
CA TYR A 173 19.00 33.07 -11.46
C TYR A 173 19.84 33.50 -12.65
N LEU A 174 20.36 32.53 -13.41
CA LEU A 174 21.14 32.77 -14.63
C LEU A 174 20.25 33.10 -15.83
N SER A 175 19.07 32.49 -15.95
CA SER A 175 18.17 32.68 -17.09
C SER A 175 17.15 33.83 -16.93
N CYS A 176 16.86 34.27 -15.71
CA CYS A 176 15.85 35.30 -15.45
C CYS A 176 16.46 36.73 -15.53
N PRO A 177 15.90 37.64 -16.35
CA PRO A 177 16.37 39.02 -16.42
C PRO A 177 16.30 39.74 -15.06
N ARG A 178 17.38 40.45 -14.69
CA ARG A 178 17.52 41.12 -13.37
C ARG A 178 16.37 42.08 -13.04
N THR A 179 15.68 42.63 -14.05
CA THR A 179 14.58 43.59 -13.91
C THR A 179 13.28 42.99 -13.37
N VAL A 180 13.11 41.66 -13.41
CA VAL A 180 11.84 40.97 -13.04
C VAL A 180 11.96 40.04 -11.82
N GLN A 181 13.16 39.93 -11.24
CA GLN A 181 13.49 38.96 -10.18
C GLN A 181 12.68 39.13 -8.88
N THR A 182 12.26 40.36 -8.52
CA THR A 182 11.48 40.62 -7.30
C THR A 182 10.00 40.30 -7.48
N SER A 183 9.42 40.62 -8.64
CA SER A 183 8.01 40.36 -8.98
C SER A 183 7.71 38.86 -9.15
N CYS A 184 8.63 38.11 -9.78
CA CYS A 184 8.43 36.70 -10.10
C CYS A 184 8.60 35.75 -8.89
N ARG A 185 9.04 36.24 -7.72
CA ARG A 185 9.40 35.40 -6.56
C ARG A 185 8.23 34.57 -5.99
N ARG A 186 6.98 35.06 -6.09
CA ARG A 186 5.76 34.34 -5.63
C ARG A 186 5.29 33.31 -6.65
N GLU A 187 5.36 33.63 -7.94
CA GLU A 187 5.09 32.71 -9.04
C GLU A 187 6.14 31.60 -9.11
N MET A 188 7.39 31.90 -8.76
CA MET A 188 8.50 30.96 -8.68
C MET A 188 8.28 29.84 -7.67
N ARG A 189 7.80 30.12 -6.44
CA ARG A 189 7.48 29.04 -5.48
C ARG A 189 6.39 28.11 -5.99
N ASN A 190 5.41 28.65 -6.74
CA ASN A 190 4.36 27.84 -7.35
C ASN A 190 4.86 27.09 -8.60
N TRP A 191 5.76 27.69 -9.38
CA TRP A 191 6.40 27.05 -10.53
C TRP A 191 7.36 25.95 -10.10
N MET A 192 8.24 26.16 -9.12
CA MET A 192 9.15 25.14 -8.60
C MET A 192 8.38 23.92 -8.07
N LYS A 193 7.25 24.14 -7.39
CA LYS A 193 6.35 23.06 -6.98
C LYS A 193 5.79 22.29 -8.19
N LYS A 194 5.41 22.97 -9.27
CA LYS A 194 4.86 22.35 -10.49
C LYS A 194 5.94 21.67 -11.35
N ALA A 195 7.09 22.30 -11.56
CA ALA A 195 8.22 21.77 -12.30
C ALA A 195 8.79 20.53 -11.63
N PHE A 196 8.90 20.53 -10.29
CA PHE A 196 9.30 19.35 -9.52
C PHE A 196 8.32 18.18 -9.74
N VAL A 197 7.00 18.43 -9.79
CA VAL A 197 6.00 17.40 -10.10
C VAL A 197 6.16 16.88 -11.53
N VAL A 198 6.38 17.74 -12.52
CA VAL A 198 6.56 17.35 -13.93
C VAL A 198 7.82 16.51 -14.13
N VAL A 199 8.97 16.95 -13.59
CA VAL A 199 10.23 16.20 -13.69
C VAL A 199 10.13 14.87 -12.95
N ARG A 200 9.47 14.84 -11.79
CA ARG A 200 9.19 13.61 -11.05
C ARG A 200 8.33 12.63 -11.84
N GLU A 201 7.32 13.12 -12.55
CA GLU A 201 6.42 12.27 -13.34
C GLU A 201 7.07 11.77 -14.63
N ALA A 202 7.97 12.56 -15.24
CA ALA A 202 8.84 12.09 -16.31
C ALA A 202 9.81 10.99 -15.84
N ALA A 203 10.39 11.16 -14.64
CA ALA A 203 11.25 10.14 -14.02
C ALA A 203 10.51 8.83 -13.68
N LYS A 204 9.22 8.90 -13.28
CA LYS A 204 8.37 7.71 -13.09
C LYS A 204 8.16 6.90 -14.37
N ARG A 205 8.18 7.53 -15.55
CA ARG A 205 8.03 6.87 -16.86
C ARG A 205 9.32 6.24 -17.40
N LYS A 206 10.39 6.16 -16.60
CA LYS A 206 11.71 5.62 -16.98
C LYS A 206 12.37 6.31 -18.20
N LEU A 207 11.95 7.52 -18.54
CA LEU A 207 12.70 8.36 -19.47
C LEU A 207 14.02 8.74 -18.80
N SER A 208 15.16 8.56 -19.48
CA SER A 208 16.43 9.03 -18.92
C SER A 208 16.40 10.55 -18.88
N VAL A 209 16.22 11.12 -17.68
CA VAL A 209 16.25 12.56 -17.48
C VAL A 209 17.72 12.98 -17.38
N GLY A 210 18.38 13.08 -18.53
CA GLY A 210 19.72 13.66 -18.61
C GLY A 210 19.68 15.17 -18.37
N ASN A 211 20.84 15.79 -18.16
CA ASN A 211 20.96 17.25 -18.04
C ASN A 211 20.30 17.99 -19.21
N THR A 212 20.31 17.39 -20.40
CA THR A 212 19.64 17.88 -21.61
C THR A 212 18.11 17.87 -21.49
N THR A 213 17.51 16.88 -20.83
CA THR A 213 16.06 16.79 -20.62
C THR A 213 15.59 17.82 -19.59
N ILE A 214 16.39 18.04 -18.53
CA ILE A 214 16.15 19.10 -17.53
C ILE A 214 16.25 20.47 -18.21
N PHE A 215 17.29 20.66 -19.03
CA PHE A 215 17.47 21.86 -19.83
C PHE A 215 16.27 22.08 -20.75
N CYS A 216 15.86 21.12 -21.58
CA CYS A 216 14.72 21.25 -22.49
C CYS A 216 13.38 21.54 -21.78
N ILE A 217 13.08 20.87 -20.66
CA ILE A 217 11.87 21.15 -19.89
C ILE A 217 11.92 22.58 -19.33
N SER A 218 13.10 23.02 -18.85
CA SER A 218 13.29 24.37 -18.33
C SER A 218 13.22 25.45 -19.41
N THR A 219 13.74 25.22 -20.62
CA THR A 219 13.63 26.16 -21.75
C THR A 219 12.23 26.20 -22.32
N LEU A 220 11.55 25.06 -22.52
CA LEU A 220 10.14 25.02 -22.99
C LEU A 220 9.18 25.68 -22.00
N THR A 221 9.42 25.52 -20.69
CA THR A 221 8.60 26.17 -19.65
C THR A 221 8.95 27.64 -19.46
N PHE A 222 10.21 28.04 -19.63
CA PHE A 222 10.60 29.45 -19.61
C PHE A 222 10.08 30.19 -20.85
N ASP A 223 10.14 29.58 -22.04
CA ASP A 223 9.54 30.14 -23.26
C ASP A 223 8.02 30.27 -23.15
N THR A 224 7.35 29.27 -22.56
CA THR A 224 5.90 29.37 -22.32
C THR A 224 5.54 30.34 -21.21
N MET A 225 6.38 30.55 -20.18
CA MET A 225 6.17 31.61 -19.17
C MET A 225 6.48 33.01 -19.71
N SER A 226 7.54 33.17 -20.50
CA SER A 226 7.91 34.39 -21.20
C SER A 226 6.82 34.81 -22.20
N ARG A 227 6.30 33.86 -22.99
CA ARG A 227 5.15 34.11 -23.88
C ARG A 227 3.84 34.38 -23.12
N ARG A 228 3.67 33.82 -21.91
CA ARG A 228 2.47 34.06 -21.08
C ARG A 228 2.46 35.40 -20.35
N GLN A 229 3.59 36.11 -20.26
CA GLN A 229 3.57 37.53 -19.94
C GLN A 229 2.96 38.39 -21.08
N CYS A 230 2.76 37.83 -22.29
CA CYS A 230 2.16 38.53 -23.42
C CYS A 230 0.82 37.99 -23.94
N ALA A 231 0.42 36.73 -23.71
CA ALA A 231 -0.95 36.30 -23.99
C ALA A 231 -1.29 34.97 -23.26
N GLY A 232 -2.47 34.93 -22.65
CA GLY A 232 -2.98 33.71 -22.03
C GLY A 232 -3.27 32.61 -23.06
N SER A 233 -2.80 31.38 -22.78
CA SER A 233 -3.46 30.11 -23.15
C SER A 233 -2.66 28.87 -22.73
N LYS A 234 -3.39 27.74 -22.71
CA LYS A 234 -3.12 26.37 -22.22
C LYS A 234 -1.75 25.77 -22.62
N ILE A 235 -1.14 25.01 -21.71
CA ILE A 235 0.03 24.16 -22.01
C ILE A 235 -0.52 22.85 -22.57
N LEU A 236 -0.31 22.60 -23.86
CA LEU A 236 -0.40 21.27 -24.45
C LEU A 236 0.93 20.56 -24.16
N VAL A 237 0.88 19.38 -23.55
CA VAL A 237 2.04 18.53 -23.33
C VAL A 237 2.35 17.79 -24.62
N LEU A 238 3.42 18.17 -25.32
CA LEU A 238 4.02 17.33 -26.37
C LEU A 238 5.13 16.51 -25.73
N LEU A 239 4.89 15.20 -25.65
CA LEU A 239 5.89 14.16 -25.39
C LEU A 239 5.80 13.24 -26.62
N GLU A 240 6.78 13.34 -27.52
CA GLU A 240 7.22 12.20 -28.33
C GLU A 240 8.36 11.49 -27.60
#